data_AF-A0A2T4GTN9-F1
#
_entry.id   AF-A0A2T4GTN9-F1
#
_cell.length_a   1.000
_cell.length_b   1.000
_cell.length_c   1.000
_cell.angle_alpha   90.00
_cell.angle_beta   90.00
_cell.angle_gamma   90.00
#
_symmetry.space_group_name_H-M   'P 1'
#
loop_
_entity.id
_entity.type
_entity.pdbx_description
1 polymer ?
#
loop_
_entity_poly.entity_id
_entity_poly.type
_entity_poly.pdbx_seq_one_letter_code
_entity_poly.pdbx_strand_id
1 'polypeptide(L)'
;MPTTTKTIRADHKKWKCNNNVNGKPCGTINDISDVMCSSCDTCRKADTEALAADGSTIGKMYRLNDNLSEDWEYFSPQPLNAIKQGVIQGVTWGVTHCPQVISQEKLRFEEIS
;
A
#
# COMPACT_ATOMS: atom_id res chain seq x y z
N MET A 1 20.01 7.17 1.67
CA MET A 1 18.79 6.42 2.05
C MET A 1 17.60 7.20 1.52
N PRO A 2 16.58 6.55 0.95
CA PRO A 2 15.37 7.25 0.50
C PRO A 2 14.67 7.92 1.69
N THR A 3 14.10 9.09 1.47
CA THR A 3 13.26 9.76 2.47
C THR A 3 11.87 9.16 2.41
N THR A 4 11.51 8.41 3.46
CA THR A 4 10.21 7.74 3.55
C THR A 4 9.30 8.38 4.58
N THR A 5 8.01 8.13 4.45
CA THR A 5 6.98 8.58 5.39
C THR A 5 5.91 7.52 5.58
N LYS A 6 5.36 7.44 6.79
CA LYS A 6 4.18 6.63 7.10
C LYS A 6 2.87 7.33 6.78
N THR A 7 2.93 8.64 6.53
CA THR A 7 1.77 9.46 6.21
C THR A 7 1.49 9.38 4.72
N ILE A 8 0.31 8.86 4.37
CA ILE A 8 -0.19 8.89 3.00
C ILE A 8 -0.42 10.35 2.58
N ARG A 9 0.08 10.69 1.40
CA ARG A 9 0.04 12.04 0.86
C ARG A 9 -1.35 12.40 0.36
N ALA A 10 -1.75 13.67 0.43
CA ALA A 10 -3.11 14.08 0.08
C ALA A 10 -3.49 13.79 -1.39
N ASP A 11 -2.53 13.84 -2.30
CA ASP A 11 -2.65 13.55 -3.72
C ASP A 11 -2.39 12.08 -4.08
N HIS A 12 -2.01 11.23 -3.11
CA HIS A 12 -1.96 9.77 -3.28
C HIS A 12 -3.39 9.22 -3.17
N LYS A 13 -4.01 8.97 -4.32
CA LYS A 13 -5.43 8.57 -4.41
C LYS A 13 -5.62 7.12 -4.81
N LYS A 14 -4.63 6.54 -5.48
CA LYS A 14 -4.73 5.20 -6.05
C LYS A 14 -3.41 4.47 -5.87
N TRP A 15 -3.45 3.14 -5.92
CA TRP A 15 -2.23 2.34 -5.99
C TRP A 15 -2.37 1.25 -7.05
N LYS A 16 -1.25 0.90 -7.69
CA LYS A 16 -1.21 -0.15 -8.70
C LYS A 16 -0.65 -1.44 -8.11
N CYS A 17 -1.40 -2.53 -8.26
CA CYS A 17 -0.99 -3.83 -7.79
C CYS A 17 0.13 -4.41 -8.66
N ASN A 18 1.30 -4.64 -8.05
CA ASN A 18 2.45 -5.28 -8.69
C ASN A 18 2.63 -6.74 -8.25
N ASN A 19 1.59 -7.36 -7.68
CA ASN A 19 1.64 -8.78 -7.34
C ASN A 19 1.70 -9.64 -8.60
N ASN A 20 2.50 -10.71 -8.54
CA ASN A 20 2.61 -11.66 -9.63
C ASN A 20 1.45 -12.66 -9.55
N VAL A 21 0.63 -12.69 -10.59
CA VAL A 21 -0.49 -13.60 -10.78
C VAL A 21 -0.21 -14.38 -12.06
N ASN A 22 -0.02 -15.69 -11.95
CA ASN A 22 0.24 -16.59 -13.09
C ASN A 22 1.42 -16.16 -13.98
N GLY A 23 2.51 -15.70 -13.37
CA GLY A 23 3.74 -15.29 -14.07
C GLY A 23 3.71 -13.87 -14.62
N LYS A 24 2.66 -13.08 -14.34
CA LYS A 24 2.49 -11.70 -14.84
C LYS A 24 2.11 -10.74 -13.71
N PRO A 25 2.52 -9.47 -13.77
CA PRO A 25 2.05 -8.47 -12.81
C PRO A 25 0.54 -8.26 -12.95
N CYS A 26 -0.17 -8.18 -11.82
CA CYS A 26 -1.62 -7.95 -11.77
C CYS A 26 -2.02 -6.66 -12.49
N GLY A 27 -1.35 -5.54 -12.19
CA GLY A 27 -1.56 -4.26 -12.85
C GLY A 27 -2.86 -3.53 -12.48
N THR A 28 -3.73 -4.14 -11.68
CA THR A 28 -5.00 -3.54 -11.24
C THR A 28 -4.75 -2.28 -10.41
N ILE A 29 -5.47 -1.21 -10.73
CA ILE A 29 -5.46 0.05 -9.99
C ILE A 29 -6.60 0.02 -8.97
N ASN A 30 -6.29 0.27 -7.71
CA ASN A 30 -7.26 0.28 -6.60
C ASN A 30 -7.26 1.66 -5.93
N ASP A 31 -8.31 1.96 -5.17
CA ASP A 31 -8.34 3.19 -4.37
C ASP A 31 -7.31 3.09 -3.24
N ILE A 32 -6.76 4.23 -2.79
CA ILE A 32 -5.83 4.26 -1.66
C ILE A 32 -6.48 3.78 -0.35
N SER A 33 -7.81 3.88 -0.23
CA SER A 33 -8.56 3.30 0.89
C SER A 33 -8.56 1.77 0.89
N ASP A 34 -8.38 1.14 -0.28
CA ASP A 34 -8.38 -0.30 -0.40
C ASP A 34 -7.01 -0.86 -0.04
N VAL A 35 -6.96 -1.74 0.97
CA VAL A 35 -5.72 -2.46 1.34
C VAL A 35 -5.52 -3.68 0.43
N MET A 36 -6.62 -4.29 -0.01
CA MET A 36 -6.65 -5.49 -0.85
C MET A 36 -6.82 -5.13 -2.31
N CYS A 37 -6.12 -5.83 -3.20
CA CYS A 37 -6.38 -5.70 -4.63
C CYS A 37 -7.72 -6.34 -4.99
N SER A 38 -8.61 -5.58 -5.61
CA SER A 38 -9.94 -6.02 -6.07
C SER A 38 -9.93 -7.16 -7.10
N SER A 39 -8.80 -7.44 -7.75
CA SER A 39 -8.68 -8.45 -8.81
C SER A 39 -7.98 -9.74 -8.38
N CYS A 40 -7.05 -9.67 -7.43
CA CYS A 40 -6.22 -10.82 -7.07
C CYS A 40 -6.17 -11.07 -5.57
N ASP A 41 -6.99 -10.36 -4.79
CA ASP A 41 -7.21 -10.54 -3.35
C ASP A 41 -5.90 -10.57 -2.54
N THR A 42 -4.88 -9.89 -3.03
CA THR A 42 -3.59 -9.76 -2.36
C THR A 42 -3.42 -8.34 -1.84
N CYS A 43 -2.82 -8.22 -0.67
CA CYS A 43 -2.52 -6.93 -0.07
C CYS A 43 -1.48 -6.17 -0.92
N ARG A 44 -1.55 -4.83 -0.86
CA ARG A 44 -0.43 -3.98 -1.28
C ARG A 44 0.83 -4.32 -0.48
N LYS A 45 1.99 -4.24 -1.13
CA LYS A 45 3.29 -4.61 -0.58
C LYS A 45 4.41 -3.71 -1.10
N ALA A 46 5.64 -3.94 -0.66
CA ALA A 46 6.82 -3.26 -1.19
C ALA A 46 6.81 -3.25 -2.74
N ASP A 47 7.26 -2.14 -3.32
CA ASP A 47 7.24 -1.83 -4.75
C ASP A 47 5.85 -1.60 -5.36
N THR A 48 4.79 -1.49 -4.56
CA THR A 48 3.49 -0.98 -5.02
C THR A 48 3.62 0.46 -5.50
N GLU A 49 3.12 0.78 -6.70
CA GLU A 49 3.17 2.15 -7.23
C GLU A 49 2.08 3.01 -6.57
N ALA A 50 2.48 4.19 -6.08
CA ALA A 50 1.58 5.23 -5.59
C ALA A 50 1.17 6.12 -6.75
N LEU A 51 -0.14 6.25 -6.98
CA LEU A 51 -0.71 7.00 -8.10
C LEU A 51 -1.55 8.18 -7.62
N ALA A 52 -1.46 9.27 -8.38
CA ALA A 52 -2.38 10.39 -8.27
C ALA A 52 -3.75 10.07 -8.91
N ALA A 53 -4.70 10.99 -8.77
CA ALA A 53 -6.06 10.82 -9.28
C ALA A 53 -6.10 10.61 -10.81
N ASP A 54 -5.19 11.27 -11.53
CA ASP A 54 -5.00 11.19 -12.99
C ASP A 54 -4.28 9.90 -13.44
N GLY A 55 -3.82 9.06 -12.50
CA GLY A 55 -3.07 7.84 -12.79
C GLY A 55 -1.55 8.05 -12.91
N SER A 56 -1.05 9.27 -12.71
CA SER A 56 0.39 9.55 -12.71
C SER A 56 1.08 8.89 -11.52
N THR A 57 2.22 8.25 -11.73
CA THR A 57 3.05 7.70 -10.63
C THR A 57 3.72 8.83 -9.86
N ILE A 58 3.43 8.90 -8.57
CA ILE A 58 3.97 9.94 -7.66
C ILE A 58 4.91 9.36 -6.60
N GLY A 59 5.01 8.04 -6.51
CA GLY A 59 5.83 7.35 -5.52
C GLY A 59 5.68 5.84 -5.57
N LYS A 60 6.18 5.18 -4.52
CA LYS A 60 6.05 3.74 -4.30
C LYS A 60 6.06 3.38 -2.81
N MET A 61 5.53 2.21 -2.47
CA MET A 61 5.71 1.64 -1.14
C MET A 61 7.15 1.14 -1.03
N TYR A 62 7.94 1.75 -0.14
CA TYR A 62 9.31 1.32 0.13
C TYR A 62 9.34 0.04 0.96
N ARG A 63 8.45 -0.07 1.96
CA ARG A 63 8.40 -1.22 2.87
C ARG A 63 7.04 -1.38 3.51
N LEU A 64 6.61 -2.63 3.68
CA LEU A 64 5.60 -3.01 4.65
C LEU A 64 6.33 -3.59 5.87
N ASN A 65 6.14 -2.98 7.03
CA ASN A 65 6.77 -3.41 8.28
C ASN A 65 5.97 -4.55 8.94
N ASP A 66 6.60 -5.30 9.84
CA ASP A 66 5.96 -6.42 10.55
C ASP A 66 4.74 -6.00 11.39
N ASN A 67 4.70 -4.74 11.84
CA ASN A 67 3.56 -4.15 12.53
C ASN A 67 2.47 -3.62 11.58
N LEU A 68 2.53 -4.02 10.30
CA LEU A 68 1.63 -3.60 9.23
C LEU A 68 1.66 -2.10 8.90
N SER A 69 2.63 -1.34 9.43
CA SER A 69 2.84 0.04 9.01
C SER A 69 3.58 0.12 7.69
N GLU A 70 3.16 1.05 6.84
CA GLU A 70 3.68 1.21 5.49
C GLU A 70 4.60 2.43 5.41
N ASP A 71 5.80 2.23 4.88
CA ASP A 71 6.71 3.33 4.56
C ASP A 71 6.64 3.62 3.06
N TRP A 72 6.25 4.84 2.71
CA TRP A 72 6.10 5.32 1.34
C TRP A 72 7.23 6.26 0.96
N GLU A 73 7.73 6.12 -0.26
CA GLU A 73 8.69 7.01 -0.92
C GLU A 73 7.98 7.78 -2.03
N TYR A 74 8.04 9.11 -2.03
CA TYR A 74 7.42 9.95 -3.06
C TYR A 74 8.48 10.68 -3.90
N PHE A 75 8.32 10.65 -5.23
CA PHE A 75 9.34 11.13 -6.18
C PHE A 75 9.17 12.60 -6.56
N SER A 76 7.93 13.09 -6.61
CA SER A 76 7.60 14.46 -7.01
C SER A 76 7.17 15.26 -5.79
N PRO A 77 7.40 16.58 -5.70
CA PRO A 77 6.78 17.41 -4.67
C PRO A 77 5.24 17.37 -4.80
N GLN A 78 4.52 17.57 -3.70
CA GLN A 78 3.06 17.76 -3.77
C GLN A 78 2.74 19.02 -4.60
N PRO A 79 1.77 18.97 -5.52
CA PRO A 79 1.34 20.18 -6.21
C PRO A 79 0.82 21.22 -5.21
N LEU A 80 1.37 22.45 -5.31
CA LEU A 80 1.13 23.58 -4.40
C LEU A 80 -0.36 23.95 -4.20
N ASN A 81 -1.24 23.50 -5.09
CA ASN A 81 -2.68 23.76 -5.00
C ASN A 81 -3.38 22.98 -3.87
N ALA A 82 -2.72 22.00 -3.23
CA ALA A 82 -3.26 21.30 -2.06
C ALA A 82 -3.13 22.11 -0.74
N ILE A 83 -2.35 23.20 -0.71
CA ILE A 83 -2.07 23.94 0.54
C ILE A 83 -3.06 25.10 0.77
N LYS A 84 -3.97 25.41 -0.17
CA LYS A 84 -4.86 26.58 -0.05
C LYS A 84 -6.27 26.32 0.51
N GLN A 85 -6.62 25.11 0.91
CA GLN A 85 -7.92 24.87 1.55
C GLN A 85 -7.81 23.95 2.76
N GLY A 86 -7.98 24.55 3.94
CA GLY A 86 -8.69 23.90 5.03
C GLY A 86 -7.85 23.05 5.97
N VAL A 87 -7.49 23.68 7.09
CA VAL A 87 -7.52 23.07 8.41
C VAL A 87 -8.74 22.17 8.54
N ILE A 88 -8.57 20.84 8.60
CA ILE A 88 -9.58 19.95 9.21
C ILE A 88 -8.92 18.71 9.81
N GLN A 89 -9.50 18.35 10.96
CA GLN A 89 -9.03 17.47 12.02
C GLN A 89 -8.69 16.05 11.57
N GLY A 90 -7.82 15.43 12.38
CA GLY A 90 -7.31 14.08 12.20
C GLY A 90 -8.42 13.06 11.99
N VAL A 91 -8.28 12.32 10.89
CA VAL A 91 -9.05 11.10 10.65
C VAL A 91 -8.18 9.94 11.10
N THR A 92 -8.47 9.39 12.26
CA THR A 92 -8.01 8.05 12.66
C THR A 92 -8.78 7.03 11.82
N TRP A 93 -8.17 6.52 10.76
CA TRP A 93 -8.76 5.49 9.92
C TRP A 93 -8.63 4.13 10.60
N GLY A 94 -9.75 3.39 10.63
CA GLY A 94 -9.78 2.01 11.10
C GLY A 94 -8.87 1.14 10.23
N VAL A 95 -7.91 0.48 10.87
CA VAL A 95 -6.96 -0.41 10.22
C VAL A 95 -7.72 -1.66 9.79
N THR A 96 -8.15 -1.74 8.53
CA THR A 96 -8.54 -3.02 7.94
C THR A 96 -7.27 -3.83 7.79
N HIS A 97 -7.06 -4.74 8.74
CA HIS A 97 -5.85 -5.56 8.79
C HIS A 97 -5.78 -6.44 7.55
N CYS A 98 -4.67 -6.35 6.82
CA CYS A 98 -4.27 -7.42 5.90
C CYS A 98 -4.19 -8.71 6.74
N PRO A 99 -4.99 -9.75 6.45
CA PRO A 99 -4.76 -11.02 7.10
C PRO A 99 -3.35 -11.45 6.71
N GLN A 100 -2.46 -11.54 7.69
CA GLN A 100 -1.14 -12.13 7.48
C GLN A 100 -1.38 -13.47 6.78
N VAL A 101 -0.90 -13.59 5.55
CA VAL A 101 -0.56 -14.90 5.00
C VAL A 101 0.57 -15.38 5.90
N ILE A 102 0.21 -16.04 7.01
CA ILE A 102 1.13 -16.83 7.79
C ILE A 102 1.65 -17.85 6.78
N SER A 103 2.93 -17.71 6.41
CA SER A 103 3.64 -18.71 5.63
C SER A 103 3.31 -20.10 6.18
N GLN A 104 2.78 -21.00 5.36
CA GLN A 104 2.49 -22.39 5.73
C GLN A 104 3.76 -23.24 5.91
N GLU A 105 4.77 -22.71 6.59
CA GLU A 105 6.00 -23.43 6.96
C GLU A 105 6.19 -23.44 8.49
N LYS A 106 5.15 -23.81 9.25
CA LYS A 106 5.34 -24.25 10.64
C LYS A 106 4.18 -25.04 11.27
N LEU A 107 3.66 -26.05 10.60
CA LEU A 107 2.86 -27.11 11.27
C LEU A 107 3.15 -28.46 10.58
N ARG A 108 4.33 -29.02 10.83
CA ARG A 108 4.62 -30.43 10.62
C ARG A 108 5.39 -30.89 11.86
N PHE A 109 4.89 -31.97 12.49
CA PHE A 109 5.19 -32.43 13.86
C PHE A 109 4.48 -31.56 14.90
N GLU A 110 3.39 -31.98 15.55
CA GLU A 110 3.20 -33.26 16.24
C GLU A 110 1.77 -33.81 16.03
N GLU A 111 1.63 -34.87 15.24
CA GLU A 111 0.51 -35.83 15.36
C GLU A 111 0.97 -37.14 14.72
N ILE A 112 1.80 -37.91 15.43
CA ILE A 112 1.81 -39.38 15.34
C ILE A 112 2.16 -39.93 16.73
N SER A 113 1.12 -40.52 17.36
CA SER A 113 1.10 -41.57 18.40
C SER A 113 1.99 -41.48 19.63
#